data_AF-A0A2E6W3F6-F1
#
_entry.id   AF-A0A2E6W3F6-F1
#
_cell.length_a   1.000
_cell.length_b   1.000
_cell.length_c   1.000
_cell.angle_alpha   90.00
_cell.angle_beta   90.00
_cell.angle_gamma   90.00
#
_symmetry.space_group_name_H-M   'P 1'
#
loop_
_entity.id
_entity.type
_entity.pdbx_description
1 polymer ?
#
loop_
_entity_poly.entity_id
_entity_poly.type
_entity_poly.pdbx_seq_one_letter_code
_entity_poly.pdbx_strand_id
1 'polypeptide(L)'
;MSLTRKTFKDGEVFLVEGGVPKHSYQVISGNVELFTTDGDNETSISLSGPGSLLSVKEFLNGEKNSFSLRAAGDVDVQALGKREAKALLRSNNDPSKQALPKGKNLENIADGSSIRHPSRLATAPVDEVPETILPVHNPLKTSFFKRVFGSVQDKGTRPIEVRLARLDYDANDSALNKIARELNSRRGVRIKKVEKVMRLADSPDILEKLSNMEHRVRAWLREVNADVFVWGTTGAIEGLAHLRFFSAVSPGADQPALGDGVTVFPISIDLEGNTGDLLHATVLAANQPKDKLKRKTINRDLPLALDIVSGAIPSINKLFTSEDKADILATVGRCYSIWARNTTLAADYQRAVKTLDLAASLISEELRSTTWALLRRDSAIMMQSYAERTNDTLSLRCSAEALLEAIPAMPADALLPQLGVAQHRLGLALLRLDFESGDAEKLNQALSAFQSALQVYDRHNDPKRWAEIMGHIAQVTQIIGQQLKSPETLTKAVEASLAVLKVIDKDSVPLLWASTQNNLGSARFLLGKLTRDKSNFEEAATAFSMAFEIYNSRGASRMANITEKNLRRAKALTPKISPTKPPPVPWELEEPETNTEGDASQTIPNPTSSPHRPAPSVIFGQELMRE
;
A
#
# COMPACT_ATOMS: atom_id res chain seq x y z
N MET A 1 27.48 -13.77 -35.64
CA MET A 1 27.23 -13.25 -37.00
C MET A 1 26.85 -11.79 -36.86
N SER A 2 27.31 -10.92 -37.75
CA SER A 2 27.36 -9.47 -37.57
C SER A 2 26.01 -8.83 -37.24
N LEU A 3 25.94 -8.19 -36.06
CA LEU A 3 24.88 -7.25 -35.68
C LEU A 3 24.89 -6.10 -36.67
N THR A 4 23.97 -6.12 -37.63
CA THR A 4 23.95 -5.11 -38.69
C THR A 4 23.09 -3.96 -38.23
N ARG A 5 23.71 -2.84 -37.89
CA ARG A 5 23.01 -1.57 -37.66
C ARG A 5 22.40 -1.13 -38.99
N LYS A 6 21.14 -0.70 -38.96
CA LYS A 6 20.42 -0.16 -40.09
C LYS A 6 19.85 1.19 -39.72
N THR A 7 19.89 2.11 -40.67
CA THR A 7 19.31 3.44 -40.55
C THR A 7 18.14 3.51 -41.52
N PHE A 8 17.00 3.96 -41.05
CA PHE A 8 15.78 4.19 -41.82
C PHE A 8 15.43 5.67 -41.77
N LYS A 9 15.02 6.22 -42.93
CA LYS A 9 14.62 7.62 -43.03
C LYS A 9 13.17 7.81 -42.64
N ASP A 10 12.80 9.03 -42.27
CA ASP A 10 11.42 9.38 -41.93
C ASP A 10 10.43 8.88 -43.00
N GLY A 11 9.38 8.19 -42.55
CA GLY A 11 8.37 7.59 -43.40
C GLY A 11 8.71 6.20 -43.98
N GLU A 12 9.94 5.70 -43.82
CA GLU A 12 10.36 4.44 -44.41
C GLU A 12 9.77 3.23 -43.66
N VAL A 13 9.02 2.38 -44.40
CA VAL A 13 8.46 1.13 -43.87
C VAL A 13 9.45 0.00 -44.05
N PHE A 14 9.90 -0.60 -42.95
CA PHE A 14 10.96 -1.61 -42.96
C PHE A 14 10.52 -2.99 -42.45
N LEU A 15 9.25 -3.11 -42.07
CA LEU A 15 8.57 -4.36 -41.80
C LEU A 15 7.09 -4.17 -42.15
N VAL A 16 6.49 -5.15 -42.81
CA VAL A 16 5.12 -5.05 -43.34
C VAL A 16 4.25 -6.14 -42.69
N GLU A 17 3.03 -5.76 -42.35
CA GLU A 17 1.96 -6.65 -41.90
C GLU A 17 1.78 -7.85 -42.86
N GLY A 18 1.55 -9.03 -42.31
CA GLY A 18 1.42 -10.27 -43.06
C GLY A 18 2.74 -10.89 -43.55
N GLY A 19 3.86 -10.16 -43.45
CA GLY A 19 5.21 -10.66 -43.76
C GLY A 19 5.82 -11.46 -42.59
N VAL A 20 6.65 -12.45 -42.90
CA VAL A 20 7.45 -13.15 -41.87
C VAL A 20 8.75 -12.36 -41.65
N PRO A 21 9.01 -11.85 -40.44
CA PRO A 21 10.19 -11.01 -40.19
C PRO A 21 11.47 -11.84 -40.29
N LYS A 22 12.47 -11.29 -40.98
CA LYS A 22 13.80 -11.93 -41.13
C LYS A 22 14.72 -11.68 -39.93
N HIS A 23 14.41 -10.65 -39.14
CA HIS A 23 15.12 -10.23 -37.95
C HIS A 23 14.12 -9.66 -36.94
N SER A 24 14.48 -9.72 -35.66
CA SER A 24 13.92 -8.80 -34.67
C SER A 24 14.77 -7.52 -34.65
N TYR A 25 14.20 -6.40 -34.25
CA TYR A 25 14.93 -5.12 -34.20
C TYR A 25 15.00 -4.59 -32.79
N GLN A 26 16.15 -4.04 -32.40
CA GLN A 26 16.25 -3.16 -31.25
C GLN A 26 16.41 -1.72 -31.73
N VAL A 27 15.58 -0.81 -31.25
CA VAL A 27 15.72 0.61 -31.60
C VAL A 27 16.95 1.17 -30.87
N ILE A 28 17.88 1.80 -31.58
CA ILE A 28 19.08 2.44 -31.01
C ILE A 28 18.82 3.93 -30.80
N SER A 29 18.21 4.60 -31.78
CA SER A 29 17.85 6.03 -31.72
C SER A 29 16.70 6.34 -32.70
N GLY A 30 15.90 7.36 -32.41
CA GLY A 30 14.69 7.67 -33.19
C GLY A 30 13.47 6.86 -32.74
N ASN A 31 12.33 7.04 -33.41
CA ASN A 31 11.07 6.39 -33.07
C ASN A 31 10.52 5.54 -34.23
N VAL A 32 9.96 4.39 -33.92
CA VAL A 32 9.33 3.49 -34.89
C VAL A 32 7.84 3.42 -34.62
N GLU A 33 7.03 3.79 -35.60
CA GLU A 33 5.59 3.64 -35.58
C GLU A 33 5.18 2.22 -35.98
N LEU A 34 4.34 1.59 -35.16
CA LEU A 34 3.64 0.35 -35.47
C LEU A 34 2.27 0.73 -36.02
N PHE A 35 1.87 0.21 -37.17
CA PHE A 35 0.58 0.50 -37.77
C PHE A 35 0.02 -0.72 -38.50
N THR A 36 -1.31 -0.83 -38.59
CA THR A 36 -2.00 -1.81 -39.45
C THR A 36 -2.63 -1.11 -40.64
N THR A 37 -2.87 -1.88 -41.70
CA THR A 37 -3.53 -1.36 -42.92
C THR A 37 -4.82 -2.12 -43.17
N ASP A 38 -5.95 -1.41 -43.24
CA ASP A 38 -7.23 -1.96 -43.68
C ASP A 38 -7.68 -1.24 -44.96
N GLY A 39 -7.47 -1.87 -46.11
CA GLY A 39 -7.62 -1.23 -47.42
C GLY A 39 -6.59 -0.12 -47.63
N ASP A 40 -7.05 1.11 -47.86
CA ASP A 40 -6.21 2.31 -48.00
C ASP A 40 -6.03 3.09 -46.68
N ASN A 41 -6.67 2.63 -45.59
CA ASN A 41 -6.59 3.30 -44.28
C ASN A 41 -5.48 2.69 -43.42
N GLU A 42 -4.51 3.51 -43.03
CA GLU A 42 -3.50 3.15 -42.04
C GLU A 42 -3.98 3.55 -40.64
N THR A 43 -3.92 2.61 -39.69
CA THR A 43 -4.22 2.88 -38.28
C THR A 43 -2.96 2.70 -37.46
N SER A 44 -2.49 3.79 -36.84
CA SER A 44 -1.35 3.76 -35.93
C SER A 44 -1.72 3.01 -34.64
N ILE A 45 -0.90 2.04 -34.27
CA ILE A 45 -1.10 1.16 -33.10
C ILE A 45 -0.27 1.66 -31.91
N SER A 46 1.02 1.94 -32.13
CA SER A 46 1.92 2.41 -31.07
C SER A 46 3.18 3.03 -31.65
N LEU A 47 3.92 3.78 -30.83
CA LEU A 47 5.20 4.38 -31.18
C LEU A 47 6.29 3.85 -30.23
N SER A 48 7.34 3.26 -30.78
CA SER A 48 8.42 2.61 -30.04
C SER A 48 9.73 3.40 -30.14
N GLY A 49 10.27 3.81 -29.00
CA GLY A 49 11.53 4.56 -28.91
C GLY A 49 12.78 3.69 -28.66
N PRO A 50 13.94 4.32 -28.38
CA PRO A 50 15.21 3.64 -28.15
C PRO A 50 15.15 2.59 -27.02
N GLY A 51 15.77 1.44 -27.24
CA GLY A 51 15.77 0.30 -26.32
C GLY A 51 14.64 -0.71 -26.57
N SER A 52 13.56 -0.31 -27.26
CA SER A 52 12.45 -1.19 -27.59
C SER A 52 12.87 -2.34 -28.50
N LEU A 53 12.35 -3.53 -28.21
CA LEU A 53 12.53 -4.73 -29.03
C LEU A 53 11.26 -4.96 -29.87
N LEU A 54 11.42 -5.04 -31.19
CA LEU A 54 10.33 -5.11 -32.16
C LEU A 54 10.29 -6.48 -32.84
N SER A 55 9.07 -6.96 -33.10
CA SER A 55 8.76 -8.21 -33.81
C SER A 55 9.48 -9.45 -33.26
N VAL A 56 9.71 -9.48 -31.95
CA VAL A 56 10.52 -10.52 -31.30
C VAL A 56 9.81 -11.87 -31.35
N LYS A 57 8.51 -11.87 -31.03
CA LYS A 57 7.70 -13.09 -30.96
C LYS A 57 7.54 -13.71 -32.35
N GLU A 58 7.14 -12.90 -33.32
CA GLU A 58 6.92 -13.25 -34.71
C GLU A 58 8.22 -13.80 -35.33
N PHE A 59 9.35 -13.15 -35.05
CA PHE A 59 10.66 -13.61 -35.52
C PHE A 59 11.12 -14.93 -34.88
N LEU A 60 10.95 -15.09 -33.57
CA LEU A 60 11.37 -16.31 -32.87
C LEU A 60 10.53 -17.51 -33.30
N ASN A 61 9.22 -17.32 -33.41
CA ASN A 61 8.24 -18.34 -33.75
C ASN A 61 8.11 -18.59 -35.27
N GLY A 62 8.59 -17.67 -36.11
CA GLY A 62 8.43 -17.74 -37.56
C GLY A 62 7.00 -17.43 -38.02
N GLU A 63 6.28 -16.62 -37.25
CA GLU A 63 4.90 -16.21 -37.52
C GLU A 63 4.88 -14.94 -38.39
N LYS A 64 3.74 -14.67 -39.01
CA LYS A 64 3.53 -13.41 -39.76
C LYS A 64 3.33 -12.26 -38.79
N ASN A 65 3.82 -11.07 -39.13
CA ASN A 65 3.55 -9.87 -38.34
C ASN A 65 2.08 -9.46 -38.45
N SER A 66 1.50 -9.05 -37.32
CA SER A 66 0.16 -8.47 -37.23
C SER A 66 0.16 -6.95 -37.43
N PHE A 67 1.31 -6.35 -37.73
CA PHE A 67 1.49 -4.92 -37.94
C PHE A 67 2.71 -4.64 -38.83
N SER A 68 2.76 -3.44 -39.39
CA SER A 68 3.88 -2.85 -40.12
C SER A 68 4.70 -1.93 -39.20
N LEU A 69 5.98 -1.72 -39.53
CA LEU A 69 6.88 -0.78 -38.85
C LEU A 69 7.33 0.32 -39.80
N ARG A 70 7.11 1.57 -39.42
CA ARG A 70 7.55 2.77 -40.12
C ARG A 70 8.49 3.59 -39.25
N ALA A 71 9.56 4.13 -39.83
CA ALA A 71 10.40 5.11 -39.16
C ALA A 71 9.65 6.44 -39.02
N ALA A 72 9.56 6.96 -37.80
CA ALA A 72 8.98 8.27 -37.46
C ALA A 72 10.12 9.23 -37.09
N GLY A 73 10.64 9.94 -38.09
CA GLY A 73 11.95 10.58 -38.08
C GLY A 73 13.08 9.65 -38.55
N ASP A 74 14.32 10.13 -38.52
CA ASP A 74 15.49 9.30 -38.78
C ASP A 74 15.70 8.29 -37.63
N VAL A 75 15.69 7.00 -37.94
CA VAL A 75 15.79 5.91 -36.95
C VAL A 75 16.99 5.04 -37.21
N ASP A 76 17.75 4.75 -36.17
CA ASP A 76 18.73 3.66 -36.18
C ASP A 76 18.20 2.47 -35.40
N VAL A 77 18.27 1.29 -36.01
CA VAL A 77 17.94 0.02 -35.36
C VAL A 77 19.07 -0.99 -35.48
N GLN A 78 19.14 -1.91 -34.53
CA GLN A 78 19.99 -3.09 -34.59
C GLN A 78 19.17 -4.29 -35.02
N ALA A 79 19.53 -4.94 -36.13
CA ALA A 79 18.92 -6.21 -36.51
C ALA A 79 19.51 -7.35 -35.67
N LEU A 80 18.64 -8.10 -34.98
CA LEU A 80 18.98 -9.16 -34.04
C LEU A 80 18.72 -10.54 -34.64
N GLY A 81 19.62 -11.48 -34.36
CA GLY A 81 19.42 -12.91 -34.61
C GLY A 81 18.65 -13.58 -33.47
N LYS A 82 18.24 -14.84 -33.69
CA LYS A 82 17.39 -15.58 -32.73
C LYS A 82 18.06 -15.78 -31.37
N ARG A 83 19.39 -15.91 -31.33
CA ARG A 83 20.13 -16.08 -30.06
C ARG A 83 20.20 -14.78 -29.27
N GLU A 84 20.47 -13.67 -29.96
CA GLU A 84 20.58 -12.34 -29.37
C GLU A 84 19.21 -11.83 -28.88
N ALA A 85 18.16 -11.99 -29.69
CA ALA A 85 16.80 -11.62 -29.29
C ALA A 85 16.34 -12.39 -28.04
N LYS A 86 16.65 -13.69 -27.93
CA LYS A 86 16.38 -14.48 -26.72
C LYS A 86 17.22 -14.05 -25.52
N ALA A 87 18.48 -13.65 -25.74
CA ALA A 87 19.36 -13.19 -24.67
C ALA A 87 18.90 -11.85 -24.10
N LEU A 88 18.48 -10.91 -24.95
CA LEU A 88 17.97 -9.60 -24.53
C LEU A 88 16.60 -9.68 -23.85
N LEU A 89 15.71 -10.56 -24.34
CA LEU A 89 14.47 -10.92 -23.65
C LEU A 89 14.72 -11.47 -22.24
N ARG A 90 15.78 -12.28 -22.07
CA ARG A 90 16.16 -12.84 -20.77
C ARG A 90 16.81 -11.78 -19.90
N SER A 91 17.74 -10.97 -20.38
CA SER A 91 18.43 -9.97 -19.56
C SER A 91 17.50 -8.89 -19.01
N ASN A 92 16.40 -8.57 -19.71
CA ASN A 92 15.36 -7.69 -19.19
C ASN A 92 14.44 -8.37 -18.16
N ASN A 93 14.53 -9.70 -17.99
CA ASN A 93 13.69 -10.52 -17.13
C ASN A 93 14.49 -11.48 -16.22
N ASP A 94 15.81 -11.29 -16.02
CA ASP A 94 16.67 -12.27 -15.33
C ASP A 94 16.88 -11.91 -13.84
N PRO A 95 16.21 -12.59 -12.89
CA PRO A 95 16.41 -12.37 -11.46
C PRO A 95 17.79 -12.81 -10.94
N SER A 96 18.61 -13.51 -11.73
CA SER A 96 19.91 -14.03 -11.28
C SER A 96 21.03 -12.99 -11.21
N LYS A 97 20.80 -11.74 -11.65
CA LYS A 97 21.70 -10.61 -11.43
C LYS A 97 21.42 -9.81 -10.15
N GLN A 98 20.35 -10.12 -9.41
CA GLN A 98 19.98 -9.48 -8.13
C GLN A 98 20.44 -10.33 -6.92
N ALA A 99 21.65 -10.88 -6.95
CA ALA A 99 22.20 -11.64 -5.83
C ALA A 99 22.72 -10.71 -4.71
N LEU A 100 21.92 -10.56 -3.64
CA LEU A 100 22.42 -10.15 -2.31
C LEU A 100 23.30 -11.28 -1.71
N PRO A 101 24.26 -10.96 -0.81
CA PRO A 101 25.22 -11.94 -0.31
C PRO A 101 24.54 -13.06 0.47
N LYS A 102 24.92 -14.31 0.16
CA LYS A 102 24.43 -15.54 0.79
C LYS A 102 24.69 -15.56 2.31
N GLY A 103 23.63 -15.42 3.10
CA GLY A 103 23.56 -15.95 4.47
C GLY A 103 23.02 -17.38 4.43
N LYS A 104 23.83 -18.36 4.85
CA LYS A 104 23.44 -19.77 4.92
C LYS A 104 22.32 -20.00 5.95
N ASN A 105 21.25 -20.67 5.50
CA ASN A 105 20.40 -21.65 6.21
C ASN A 105 18.92 -21.47 5.84
N LEU A 106 18.54 -21.92 4.66
CA LEU A 106 17.14 -22.19 4.26
C LEU A 106 17.13 -23.38 3.28
N GLU A 107 17.72 -24.50 3.71
CA GLU A 107 17.42 -25.80 3.12
C GLU A 107 16.56 -26.54 4.14
N ASN A 108 15.25 -26.45 3.95
CA ASN A 108 14.19 -27.36 4.38
C ASN A 108 12.89 -26.57 4.38
N ILE A 109 12.18 -26.62 3.25
CA ILE A 109 10.72 -26.65 3.05
C ILE A 109 10.56 -26.51 1.53
N ALA A 110 10.84 -27.62 0.85
CA ALA A 110 10.45 -27.84 -0.53
C ALA A 110 9.94 -29.27 -0.56
N ASP A 111 8.67 -29.47 -0.20
CA ASP A 111 7.90 -30.60 -0.70
C ASP A 111 6.38 -30.38 -0.54
N GLY A 112 5.75 -30.20 -1.70
CA GLY A 112 4.48 -30.81 -2.08
C GLY A 112 3.21 -30.57 -1.25
N SER A 113 2.40 -29.58 -1.64
CA SER A 113 1.02 -29.88 -2.08
C SER A 113 0.42 -28.74 -2.91
N SER A 114 0.35 -29.01 -4.22
CA SER A 114 -0.73 -28.66 -5.16
C SER A 114 -1.61 -27.46 -4.80
N ILE A 115 -1.14 -26.26 -5.12
CA ILE A 115 -1.97 -25.06 -5.19
C ILE A 115 -3.03 -25.28 -6.28
N ARG A 116 -4.28 -25.53 -5.89
CA ARG A 116 -5.42 -25.20 -6.74
C ARG A 116 -5.64 -23.70 -6.63
N HIS A 117 -5.09 -22.97 -7.60
CA HIS A 117 -5.46 -21.57 -7.83
C HIS A 117 -6.98 -21.51 -8.02
N PRO A 118 -7.75 -20.77 -7.21
CA PRO A 118 -9.10 -20.43 -7.61
C PRO A 118 -9.01 -19.69 -8.95
N SER A 119 -9.81 -20.16 -9.89
CA SER A 119 -9.84 -19.78 -11.30
C SER A 119 -9.73 -18.27 -11.48
N ARG A 120 -8.80 -17.83 -12.34
CA ARG A 120 -8.78 -16.48 -12.91
C ARG A 120 -10.20 -16.10 -13.32
N LEU A 121 -10.79 -15.10 -12.67
CA LEU A 121 -11.78 -14.27 -13.34
C LEU A 121 -11.00 -13.46 -14.37
N ALA A 122 -10.83 -14.05 -15.55
CA ALA A 122 -10.39 -13.32 -16.72
C ALA A 122 -11.51 -12.33 -17.07
N THR A 123 -11.43 -11.11 -16.52
CA THR A 123 -12.18 -9.99 -17.06
C THR A 123 -11.54 -9.63 -18.39
N ALA A 124 -12.34 -9.64 -19.47
CA ALA A 124 -11.90 -9.15 -20.77
C ALA A 124 -11.29 -7.74 -20.63
N PRO A 125 -10.29 -7.37 -21.45
CA PRO A 125 -9.78 -6.01 -21.47
C PRO A 125 -10.95 -5.06 -21.73
N VAL A 126 -11.10 -4.07 -20.86
CA VAL A 126 -12.10 -3.02 -21.01
C VAL A 126 -11.40 -1.92 -21.79
N ASP A 127 -11.70 -1.72 -23.08
CA ASP A 127 -11.01 -0.70 -23.88
C ASP A 127 -11.53 0.75 -23.61
N GLU A 128 -12.65 0.88 -22.89
CA GLU A 128 -13.31 2.16 -22.62
C GLU A 128 -13.60 2.40 -21.13
N VAL A 129 -13.31 3.60 -20.63
CA VAL A 129 -13.75 3.99 -19.28
C VAL A 129 -15.28 4.05 -19.29
N PRO A 130 -15.98 3.40 -18.34
CA PRO A 130 -17.43 3.49 -18.25
C PRO A 130 -17.88 4.96 -18.23
N GLU A 131 -18.97 5.29 -18.93
CA GLU A 131 -19.47 6.67 -19.08
C GLU A 131 -19.66 7.43 -17.75
N THR A 132 -19.78 6.69 -16.63
CA THR A 132 -19.80 7.26 -15.29
C THR A 132 -18.85 6.52 -14.35
N ILE A 133 -18.01 7.30 -13.66
CA ILE A 133 -17.30 6.89 -12.44
C ILE A 133 -18.14 7.37 -11.25
N LEU A 134 -18.11 6.64 -10.14
CA LEU A 134 -18.93 6.94 -8.97
C LEU A 134 -18.66 8.36 -8.43
N PRO A 135 -19.67 9.26 -8.38
CA PRO A 135 -19.49 10.61 -7.85
C PRO A 135 -19.25 10.58 -6.33
N VAL A 136 -18.53 11.56 -5.80
CA VAL A 136 -18.26 11.69 -4.35
C VAL A 136 -19.49 12.19 -3.60
N HIS A 137 -19.70 11.71 -2.37
CA HIS A 137 -20.68 12.33 -1.49
C HIS A 137 -20.26 13.76 -1.16
N ASN A 138 -21.04 14.74 -1.61
CA ASN A 138 -20.76 16.15 -1.40
C ASN A 138 -21.55 16.68 -0.17
N PRO A 139 -20.93 16.83 1.01
CA PRO A 139 -21.63 17.31 2.21
C PRO A 139 -22.09 18.77 2.09
N LEU A 140 -21.62 19.51 1.08
CA LEU A 140 -21.98 20.91 0.83
C LEU A 140 -23.11 21.08 -0.20
N LYS A 141 -23.51 20.01 -0.93
CA LYS A 141 -24.61 20.06 -1.92
C LYS A 141 -25.97 20.41 -1.30
N THR A 142 -26.15 20.17 0.00
CA THR A 142 -27.38 20.53 0.74
C THR A 142 -27.53 22.04 1.00
N SER A 143 -26.53 22.86 0.70
CA SER A 143 -26.53 24.30 1.01
C SER A 143 -26.40 25.20 -0.23
N PHE A 144 -27.01 24.81 -1.35
CA PHE A 144 -27.01 25.53 -2.63
C PHE A 144 -27.28 27.05 -2.46
N PHE A 145 -28.24 27.43 -1.60
CA PHE A 145 -28.60 28.83 -1.34
C PHE A 145 -27.51 29.66 -0.63
N LYS A 146 -26.59 29.04 0.12
CA LYS A 146 -25.50 29.76 0.81
C LYS A 146 -24.31 30.08 -0.12
N ARG A 147 -24.24 29.40 -1.26
CA ARG A 147 -23.09 29.40 -2.19
C ARG A 147 -23.22 30.44 -3.31
N VAL A 148 -24.44 30.85 -3.65
CA VAL A 148 -24.72 31.84 -4.72
C VAL A 148 -24.78 33.27 -4.18
N PHE A 149 -25.18 33.47 -2.92
CA PHE A 149 -25.40 34.82 -2.35
C PHE A 149 -24.49 35.20 -1.17
N GLY A 150 -23.58 34.32 -0.76
CA GLY A 150 -22.68 34.60 0.36
C GLY A 150 -21.28 34.96 -0.13
N SER A 151 -20.89 36.24 -0.07
CA SER A 151 -19.48 36.62 0.05
C SER A 151 -18.96 36.13 1.41
N VAL A 152 -18.75 34.82 1.55
CA VAL A 152 -18.21 34.25 2.76
C VAL A 152 -16.74 34.63 2.79
N GLN A 153 -16.45 35.67 3.57
CA GLN A 153 -15.09 36.01 3.99
C GLN A 153 -14.41 34.72 4.46
N ASP A 154 -13.30 34.36 3.80
CA ASP A 154 -12.66 33.04 3.91
C ASP A 154 -11.86 32.90 5.23
N LYS A 155 -12.52 33.20 6.36
CA LYS A 155 -11.92 33.22 7.70
C LYS A 155 -11.55 31.79 8.09
N GLY A 156 -10.24 31.53 8.20
CA GLY A 156 -9.71 30.27 8.73
C GLY A 156 -9.32 29.22 7.70
N THR A 157 -9.12 29.62 6.43
CA THR A 157 -8.43 28.80 5.41
C THR A 157 -7.16 29.48 4.91
N ARG A 158 -6.24 28.70 4.36
CA ARG A 158 -4.98 29.19 3.77
C ARG A 158 -4.76 28.49 2.43
N PRO A 159 -4.46 29.23 1.35
CA PRO A 159 -4.29 28.62 0.04
C PRO A 159 -3.11 27.65 0.02
N ILE A 160 -3.20 26.68 -0.88
CA ILE A 160 -2.10 25.80 -1.25
C ILE A 160 -1.19 26.55 -2.21
N GLU A 161 0.06 26.71 -1.82
CA GLU A 161 1.08 27.45 -2.57
C GLU A 161 1.73 26.52 -3.59
N VAL A 162 1.45 26.74 -4.87
CA VAL A 162 1.93 25.90 -5.96
C VAL A 162 3.03 26.62 -6.72
N ARG A 163 4.08 25.89 -7.06
CA ARG A 163 5.13 26.30 -8.00
C ARG A 163 4.92 25.53 -9.30
N LEU A 164 4.66 26.26 -10.38
CA LEU A 164 4.45 25.66 -11.70
C LEU A 164 5.67 25.95 -12.57
N ALA A 165 6.42 24.90 -12.90
CA ALA A 165 7.57 24.98 -13.78
C ALA A 165 7.16 25.06 -15.25
N ARG A 166 8.07 25.62 -16.06
CA ARG A 166 7.99 25.51 -17.53
C ARG A 166 7.94 24.03 -17.90
N LEU A 167 7.04 23.70 -18.83
CA LEU A 167 6.92 22.34 -19.34
C LEU A 167 7.93 22.15 -20.48
N ASP A 168 8.58 20.99 -20.53
CA ASP A 168 9.43 20.68 -21.68
C ASP A 168 8.57 20.59 -22.95
N TYR A 169 9.13 21.06 -24.07
CA TYR A 169 8.48 21.11 -25.38
C TYR A 169 7.29 22.09 -25.51
N ASP A 170 7.01 22.90 -24.49
CA ASP A 170 5.94 23.91 -24.52
C ASP A 170 6.39 25.19 -25.26
N ALA A 171 6.06 25.25 -26.55
CA ALA A 171 6.38 26.40 -27.39
C ALA A 171 5.74 27.68 -26.83
N ASN A 172 6.57 28.69 -26.57
CA ASN A 172 6.16 30.00 -26.04
C ASN A 172 5.40 29.97 -24.71
N ASP A 173 5.60 28.93 -23.88
CA ASP A 173 4.93 28.76 -22.59
C ASP A 173 3.37 28.78 -22.71
N SER A 174 2.83 28.31 -23.84
CA SER A 174 1.39 28.34 -24.11
C SER A 174 0.63 27.49 -23.10
N ALA A 175 1.04 26.24 -22.91
CA ALA A 175 0.43 25.31 -21.98
C ALA A 175 0.60 25.77 -20.53
N LEU A 176 1.82 26.23 -20.18
CA LEU A 176 2.12 26.82 -18.88
C LEU A 176 1.15 27.94 -18.53
N ASN A 177 0.90 28.86 -19.47
CA ASN A 177 0.02 30.01 -19.25
C ASN A 177 -1.45 29.62 -19.14
N LYS A 178 -1.93 28.65 -19.94
CA LYS A 178 -3.29 28.10 -19.85
C LYS A 178 -3.53 27.43 -18.48
N ILE A 179 -2.63 26.52 -18.08
CA ILE A 179 -2.68 25.82 -16.78
C ILE A 179 -2.63 26.80 -15.61
N ALA A 180 -1.72 27.79 -15.65
CA ALA A 180 -1.61 28.80 -14.60
C ALA A 180 -2.89 29.66 -14.48
N ARG A 181 -3.48 30.03 -15.61
CA ARG A 181 -4.73 30.82 -15.64
C ARG A 181 -5.89 30.02 -15.06
N GLU A 182 -6.03 28.78 -15.48
CA GLU A 182 -7.08 27.87 -14.99
C GLU A 182 -6.98 27.71 -13.48
N LEU A 183 -5.82 27.30 -12.97
CA LEU A 183 -5.64 27.08 -11.53
C LEU A 183 -5.76 28.37 -10.70
N ASN A 184 -5.30 29.53 -11.19
CA ASN A 184 -5.49 30.80 -10.47
C ASN A 184 -6.96 31.25 -10.40
N SER A 185 -7.83 30.74 -11.26
CA SER A 185 -9.28 30.99 -11.18
C SER A 185 -9.96 30.12 -10.09
N ARG A 186 -9.28 29.08 -9.61
CA ARG A 186 -9.83 28.13 -8.64
C ARG A 186 -9.55 28.58 -7.20
N ARG A 187 -10.53 28.41 -6.32
CA ARG A 187 -10.41 28.73 -4.89
C ARG A 187 -9.44 27.77 -4.21
N GLY A 188 -8.72 28.26 -3.19
CA GLY A 188 -7.94 27.40 -2.29
C GLY A 188 -6.54 27.07 -2.79
N VAL A 189 -6.17 27.50 -4.00
CA VAL A 189 -4.82 27.37 -4.57
C VAL A 189 -4.26 28.73 -4.96
N ARG A 190 -2.95 28.88 -4.96
CA ARG A 190 -2.24 30.06 -5.45
C ARG A 190 -1.05 29.61 -6.28
N ILE A 191 -0.96 30.07 -7.52
CA ILE A 191 0.07 29.62 -8.45
C ILE A 191 1.16 30.68 -8.60
N LYS A 192 2.42 30.25 -8.51
CA LYS A 192 3.58 31.04 -8.92
C LYS A 192 4.37 30.27 -9.98
N LYS A 193 4.51 30.85 -11.17
CA LYS A 193 5.36 30.30 -12.24
C LYS A 193 6.83 30.37 -11.83
N VAL A 194 7.61 29.36 -12.22
CA VAL A 194 9.06 29.31 -11.99
C VAL A 194 9.79 28.90 -13.26
N GLU A 195 10.99 29.44 -13.47
CA GLU A 195 11.81 29.16 -14.67
C GLU A 195 12.50 27.79 -14.63
N LYS A 196 12.40 27.07 -13.51
CA LYS A 196 13.07 25.79 -13.31
C LYS A 196 12.51 24.74 -14.28
N VAL A 197 13.33 24.28 -15.21
CA VAL A 197 13.04 23.13 -16.06
C VAL A 197 13.64 21.89 -15.40
N MET A 198 12.88 20.80 -15.34
CA MET A 198 13.37 19.51 -14.90
C MET A 198 13.17 18.52 -16.03
N ARG A 199 14.22 17.75 -16.34
CA ARG A 199 14.19 16.72 -17.38
C ARG A 199 14.39 15.36 -16.77
N LEU A 200 13.47 14.43 -17.04
CA LEU A 200 13.75 13.00 -16.90
C LEU A 200 14.39 12.56 -18.21
N ALA A 201 15.67 12.24 -18.17
CA ALA A 201 16.28 11.53 -19.29
C ALA A 201 15.70 10.11 -19.35
N ASP A 202 15.33 9.67 -20.56
CA ASP A 202 14.90 8.31 -20.82
C ASP A 202 15.97 7.33 -20.32
N SER A 203 15.64 6.60 -19.26
CA SER A 203 16.61 5.82 -18.51
C SER A 203 15.89 4.68 -17.82
N PRO A 204 16.49 3.48 -17.78
CA PRO A 204 15.92 2.34 -17.06
C PRO A 204 15.72 2.65 -15.56
N ASP A 205 16.55 3.51 -14.96
CA ASP A 205 16.53 3.85 -13.52
C ASP A 205 15.64 5.07 -13.20
N ILE A 206 14.50 5.24 -13.87
CA ILE A 206 13.66 6.43 -13.72
C ILE A 206 13.21 6.67 -12.27
N LEU A 207 12.94 5.60 -11.51
CA LEU A 207 12.51 5.66 -10.12
C LEU A 207 13.60 6.15 -9.18
N GLU A 208 14.85 5.73 -9.40
CA GLU A 208 16.00 6.22 -8.64
C GLU A 208 16.22 7.72 -8.90
N LYS A 209 16.13 8.14 -10.17
CA LYS A 209 16.23 9.56 -10.54
C LYS A 209 15.11 10.39 -9.89
N LEU A 210 13.88 9.88 -9.91
CA LEU A 210 12.74 10.54 -9.27
C LEU A 210 12.95 10.68 -7.76
N SER A 211 13.43 9.65 -7.07
CA SER A 211 13.76 9.70 -5.64
C SER A 211 14.83 10.76 -5.32
N ASN A 212 15.91 10.79 -6.11
CA ASN A 212 16.97 11.80 -5.98
C ASN A 212 16.49 13.23 -6.28
N MET A 213 15.52 13.38 -7.19
CA MET A 213 14.89 14.66 -7.48
C MET A 213 13.93 15.09 -6.37
N GLU A 214 13.13 14.16 -5.86
CA GLU A 214 12.15 14.38 -4.79
C GLU A 214 12.80 15.04 -3.57
N HIS A 215 13.95 14.51 -3.11
CA HIS A 215 14.66 15.07 -1.95
C HIS A 215 15.04 16.54 -2.16
N ARG A 216 15.62 16.86 -3.32
CA ARG A 216 16.07 18.23 -3.67
C ARG A 216 14.90 19.19 -3.86
N VAL A 217 13.85 18.76 -4.57
CA VAL A 217 12.65 19.57 -4.79
C VAL A 217 11.96 19.90 -3.48
N ARG A 218 11.91 18.95 -2.54
CA ARG A 218 11.30 19.17 -1.23
C ARG A 218 12.05 20.14 -0.34
N ALA A 219 13.38 20.05 -0.33
CA ALA A 219 14.21 21.03 0.37
C ALA A 219 13.91 22.44 -0.15
N TRP A 220 13.92 22.58 -1.48
CA TRP A 220 13.61 23.85 -2.15
C TRP A 220 12.17 24.34 -1.88
N LEU A 221 11.16 23.48 -1.94
CA LEU A 221 9.77 23.87 -1.64
C LEU A 221 9.63 24.44 -0.22
N ARG A 222 10.34 23.87 0.77
CA ARG A 222 10.37 24.41 2.14
C ARG A 222 11.03 25.78 2.21
N GLU A 223 12.16 25.97 1.51
CA GLU A 223 12.87 27.26 1.45
C GLU A 223 11.99 28.37 0.87
N VAL A 224 11.24 28.07 -0.20
CA VAL A 224 10.36 29.06 -0.85
C VAL A 224 8.94 29.10 -0.28
N ASN A 225 8.71 28.44 0.86
CA ASN A 225 7.43 28.31 1.55
C ASN A 225 6.27 27.93 0.61
N ALA A 226 6.49 26.88 -0.19
CA ALA A 226 5.53 26.31 -1.11
C ALA A 226 5.15 24.88 -0.72
N ASP A 227 4.00 24.42 -1.21
CA ASP A 227 3.42 23.13 -0.87
C ASP A 227 3.56 22.09 -1.99
N VAL A 228 3.36 22.51 -3.24
CA VAL A 228 3.34 21.61 -4.40
C VAL A 228 4.20 22.19 -5.51
N PHE A 229 5.00 21.34 -6.13
CA PHE A 229 5.68 21.62 -7.38
C PHE A 229 5.04 20.82 -8.52
N VAL A 230 4.70 21.51 -9.60
CA VAL A 230 4.13 20.94 -10.81
C VAL A 230 5.11 21.17 -11.95
N TRP A 231 5.39 20.12 -12.69
CA TRP A 231 6.28 20.12 -13.85
C TRP A 231 5.83 19.03 -14.82
N GLY A 232 6.41 18.96 -16.00
CA GLY A 232 6.03 17.96 -16.98
C GLY A 232 6.49 18.29 -18.38
N THR A 233 5.90 17.62 -19.33
CA THR A 233 6.19 17.77 -20.75
C THR A 233 4.88 18.03 -21.50
N THR A 234 4.96 18.69 -22.65
CA THR A 234 3.91 18.63 -23.67
C THR A 234 4.26 17.53 -24.67
N GLY A 235 3.26 16.74 -25.05
CA GLY A 235 3.46 15.58 -25.94
C GLY A 235 3.58 15.96 -27.42
N ALA A 236 3.80 14.94 -28.27
CA ALA A 236 3.73 15.08 -29.73
C ALA A 236 2.30 15.31 -30.25
N ILE A 237 1.29 14.86 -29.48
CA ILE A 237 -0.11 15.17 -29.73
C ILE A 237 -0.36 16.61 -29.28
N GLU A 238 -0.73 17.46 -30.24
CA GLU A 238 -1.03 18.87 -29.98
C GLU A 238 -2.16 18.99 -28.94
N GLY A 239 -1.95 19.85 -27.93
CA GLY A 239 -2.93 20.08 -26.88
C GLY A 239 -2.91 19.09 -25.71
N LEU A 240 -1.95 18.16 -25.63
CA LEU A 240 -1.78 17.25 -24.49
C LEU A 240 -0.54 17.58 -23.64
N ALA A 241 -0.70 17.58 -22.31
CA ALA A 241 0.39 17.70 -21.35
C ALA A 241 0.44 16.49 -20.41
N HIS A 242 1.65 16.05 -20.07
CA HIS A 242 1.92 15.01 -19.08
C HIS A 242 2.56 15.63 -17.85
N LEU A 243 1.75 15.85 -16.81
CA LEU A 243 2.17 16.53 -15.59
C LEU A 243 2.63 15.55 -14.52
N ARG A 244 3.55 15.99 -13.67
CA ARG A 244 4.01 15.30 -12.47
C ARG A 244 4.00 16.28 -11.30
N PHE A 245 3.85 15.73 -10.10
CA PHE A 245 3.69 16.50 -8.87
C PHE A 245 4.72 16.09 -7.84
N PHE A 246 5.32 17.07 -7.16
CA PHE A 246 6.07 16.85 -5.92
C PHE A 246 5.43 17.64 -4.79
N SER A 247 5.18 16.98 -3.66
CA SER A 247 4.69 17.61 -2.43
C SER A 247 5.86 18.01 -1.54
N ALA A 248 5.75 19.12 -0.80
CA ALA A 248 6.76 19.57 0.15
C ALA A 248 6.93 18.63 1.36
N VAL A 249 5.90 17.83 1.64
CA VAL A 249 5.88 16.80 2.69
C VAL A 249 5.89 15.44 2.01
N SER A 250 6.67 14.49 2.54
CA SER A 250 6.62 13.13 2.03
C SER A 250 5.25 12.51 2.26
N PRO A 251 4.59 12.02 1.21
CA PRO A 251 3.61 10.99 1.42
C PRO A 251 4.34 9.80 2.04
N GLY A 252 3.83 9.30 3.16
CA GLY A 252 4.33 8.05 3.71
C GLY A 252 3.98 6.90 2.76
N ALA A 253 4.87 5.92 2.62
CA ALA A 253 4.66 4.78 1.73
C ALA A 253 3.44 3.92 2.12
N ASP A 254 2.95 4.03 3.35
CA ASP A 254 1.86 3.22 3.90
C ASP A 254 0.48 3.46 3.28
N GLN A 255 0.34 4.50 2.45
CA GLN A 255 -0.94 4.95 1.93
C GLN A 255 -0.79 5.35 0.46
N PRO A 256 -1.84 5.14 -0.36
CA PRO A 256 -1.89 5.71 -1.70
C PRO A 256 -1.70 7.23 -1.62
N ALA A 257 -0.85 7.75 -2.50
CA ALA A 257 -0.43 9.13 -2.46
C ALA A 257 -0.18 9.71 -3.84
N LEU A 258 -0.21 11.04 -3.89
CA LEU A 258 0.25 11.86 -4.99
C LEU A 258 1.36 12.79 -4.47
N GLY A 259 2.23 13.25 -5.36
CA GLY A 259 3.30 14.18 -4.98
C GLY A 259 4.67 13.54 -4.73
N ASP A 260 4.90 12.32 -5.18
CA ASP A 260 6.19 11.61 -5.20
C ASP A 260 6.87 11.64 -6.58
N GLY A 261 6.25 12.30 -7.56
CA GLY A 261 6.73 12.39 -8.94
C GLY A 261 6.60 11.10 -9.76
N VAL A 262 6.19 9.97 -9.17
CA VAL A 262 6.06 8.68 -9.88
C VAL A 262 4.84 8.67 -10.80
N THR A 263 3.72 9.22 -10.32
CA THR A 263 2.48 9.29 -11.10
C THR A 263 2.60 10.32 -12.23
N VAL A 264 2.36 9.89 -13.46
CA VAL A 264 2.12 10.78 -14.61
C VAL A 264 0.64 11.14 -14.63
N PHE A 265 0.33 12.39 -14.94
CA PHE A 265 -1.02 12.88 -15.10
C PHE A 265 -1.19 13.50 -16.49
N PRO A 266 -1.67 12.72 -17.47
CA PRO A 266 -2.06 13.22 -18.77
C PRO A 266 -3.26 14.17 -18.64
N ILE A 267 -3.22 15.29 -19.35
CA ILE A 267 -4.32 16.27 -19.37
C ILE A 267 -4.35 17.07 -20.68
N SER A 268 -5.56 17.32 -21.19
CA SER A 268 -5.78 18.26 -22.29
C SER A 268 -5.55 19.70 -21.82
N ILE A 269 -4.70 20.42 -22.54
CA ILE A 269 -4.27 21.79 -22.26
C ILE A 269 -5.38 22.81 -22.57
N ASP A 270 -6.33 22.46 -23.44
CA ASP A 270 -7.49 23.33 -23.70
C ASP A 270 -8.44 23.41 -22.51
N LEU A 271 -8.33 22.45 -21.58
CA LEU A 271 -8.99 22.44 -20.28
C LEU A 271 -10.52 22.58 -20.41
N GLU A 272 -11.08 22.09 -21.52
CA GLU A 272 -12.52 22.10 -21.80
C GLU A 272 -13.30 21.17 -20.85
N GLY A 273 -14.57 21.49 -20.64
CA GLY A 273 -15.45 20.74 -19.75
C GLY A 273 -14.93 20.73 -18.31
N ASN A 274 -14.92 19.55 -17.68
CA ASN A 274 -14.53 19.38 -16.27
C ASN A 274 -13.05 18.97 -16.09
N THR A 275 -12.22 19.09 -17.13
CA THR A 275 -10.79 18.73 -17.05
C THR A 275 -9.99 19.70 -16.17
N GLY A 276 -10.34 21.00 -16.13
CA GLY A 276 -9.79 21.96 -15.18
C GLY A 276 -10.11 21.62 -13.71
N ASP A 277 -11.27 21.02 -13.44
CA ASP A 277 -11.64 20.54 -12.11
C ASP A 277 -10.85 19.30 -11.71
N LEU A 278 -10.58 18.41 -12.66
CA LEU A 278 -9.69 17.27 -12.44
C LEU A 278 -8.27 17.74 -12.09
N LEU A 279 -7.71 18.71 -12.84
CA LEU A 279 -6.42 19.33 -12.52
C LEU A 279 -6.42 19.94 -11.11
N HIS A 280 -7.47 20.67 -10.75
CA HIS A 280 -7.62 21.28 -9.44
C HIS A 280 -7.68 20.24 -8.31
N ALA A 281 -8.45 19.17 -8.49
CA ALA A 281 -8.53 18.06 -7.55
C ALA A 281 -7.15 17.40 -7.33
N THR A 282 -6.42 17.16 -8.42
CA THR A 282 -5.07 16.58 -8.38
C THR A 282 -4.09 17.47 -7.62
N VAL A 283 -4.09 18.78 -7.83
CA VAL A 283 -3.23 19.73 -7.10
C VAL A 283 -3.55 19.74 -5.60
N LEU A 284 -4.84 19.77 -5.23
CA LEU A 284 -5.26 19.73 -3.83
C LEU A 284 -4.87 18.41 -3.16
N ALA A 285 -5.05 17.29 -3.85
CA ALA A 285 -4.73 15.95 -3.35
C ALA A 285 -3.22 15.70 -3.26
N ALA A 286 -2.42 16.24 -4.18
CA ALA A 286 -0.96 16.16 -4.12
C ALA A 286 -0.37 16.87 -2.90
N ASN A 287 -1.12 17.74 -2.23
CA ASN A 287 -0.70 18.37 -0.99
C ASN A 287 -1.10 17.56 0.25
N GLN A 288 -0.15 17.29 1.15
CA GLN A 288 -0.41 16.66 2.46
C GLN A 288 0.07 17.57 3.59
N PRO A 289 -0.62 18.70 3.83
CA PRO A 289 -0.10 19.74 4.70
C PRO A 289 -0.24 19.34 6.19
N LYS A 290 0.82 19.58 6.96
CA LYS A 290 0.74 19.52 8.44
C LYS A 290 -0.12 20.68 8.99
N ASP A 291 -0.13 21.81 8.28
CA ASP A 291 -0.89 23.02 8.59
C ASP A 291 -2.41 22.75 8.63
N LYS A 292 -3.05 23.10 9.75
CA LYS A 292 -4.49 22.90 9.98
C LYS A 292 -5.37 23.73 9.03
N LEU A 293 -4.97 24.95 8.69
CA LEU A 293 -5.73 25.85 7.80
C LEU A 293 -5.66 25.38 6.35
N LYS A 294 -4.50 24.86 5.92
CA LYS A 294 -4.37 24.23 4.59
C LYS A 294 -5.18 22.94 4.50
N ARG A 295 -5.18 22.10 5.56
CA ARG A 295 -6.07 20.92 5.63
C ARG A 295 -7.55 21.28 5.53
N LYS A 296 -8.00 22.36 6.20
CA LYS A 296 -9.37 22.86 6.06
C LYS A 296 -9.71 23.25 4.62
N THR A 297 -8.74 23.80 3.89
CA THR A 297 -8.89 24.17 2.48
C THR A 297 -9.11 22.92 1.62
N ILE A 298 -8.25 21.90 1.77
CA ILE A 298 -8.38 20.62 1.05
C ILE A 298 -9.73 19.95 1.38
N ASN A 299 -10.09 19.86 2.67
CA ASN A 299 -11.34 19.21 3.08
C ASN A 299 -12.61 19.90 2.55
N ARG A 300 -12.52 21.19 2.23
CA ARG A 300 -13.61 21.97 1.65
C ARG A 300 -13.66 21.83 0.13
N ASP A 301 -12.52 22.00 -0.53
CA ASP A 301 -12.47 22.23 -1.98
C ASP A 301 -12.27 20.93 -2.78
N LEU A 302 -11.53 19.95 -2.25
CA LEU A 302 -11.29 18.66 -2.91
C LEU A 302 -12.57 17.90 -3.25
N PRO A 303 -13.55 17.70 -2.34
CA PRO A 303 -14.78 16.97 -2.68
C PRO A 303 -15.63 17.70 -3.71
N LEU A 304 -15.55 19.03 -3.79
CA LEU A 304 -16.28 19.82 -4.80
C LEU A 304 -15.70 19.61 -6.19
N ALA A 305 -14.37 19.57 -6.30
CA ALA A 305 -13.70 19.29 -7.57
C ALA A 305 -13.95 17.84 -8.01
N LEU A 306 -13.90 16.88 -7.07
CA LEU A 306 -14.11 15.46 -7.34
C LEU A 306 -15.56 15.10 -7.74
N ASP A 307 -16.56 15.79 -7.19
CA ASP A 307 -17.99 15.55 -7.46
C ASP A 307 -18.39 15.74 -8.92
N ILE A 308 -17.58 16.47 -9.70
CA ILE A 308 -17.85 16.77 -11.12
C ILE A 308 -16.85 16.11 -12.09
N VAL A 309 -15.88 15.34 -11.57
CA VAL A 309 -14.91 14.61 -12.41
C VAL A 309 -15.58 13.62 -13.35
N SER A 310 -16.76 13.08 -13.01
CA SER A 310 -17.52 12.21 -13.93
C SER A 310 -17.85 12.92 -15.26
N GLY A 311 -18.04 14.24 -15.25
CA GLY A 311 -18.26 15.00 -16.48
C GLY A 311 -17.02 15.19 -17.35
N ALA A 312 -15.83 14.80 -16.89
CA ALA A 312 -14.61 14.79 -17.70
C ALA A 312 -14.46 13.49 -18.52
N ILE A 313 -15.20 12.42 -18.17
CA ILE A 313 -15.07 11.08 -18.78
C ILE A 313 -15.27 11.08 -20.30
N PRO A 314 -16.29 11.77 -20.88
CA PRO A 314 -16.46 11.79 -22.33
C PRO A 314 -15.23 12.34 -23.06
N SER A 315 -14.64 13.43 -22.55
CA SER A 315 -13.41 14.00 -23.10
C SER A 315 -12.22 13.07 -22.91
N ILE A 316 -12.14 12.38 -21.76
CA ILE A 316 -11.11 11.37 -21.49
C ILE A 316 -11.17 10.21 -22.49
N ASN A 317 -12.36 9.68 -22.77
CA ASN A 317 -12.52 8.56 -23.70
C ASN A 317 -12.18 8.94 -25.15
N LYS A 318 -12.49 10.18 -25.56
CA LYS A 318 -12.29 10.66 -26.92
C LYS A 318 -10.84 11.01 -27.25
N LEU A 319 -10.11 11.62 -26.31
CA LEU A 319 -8.84 12.30 -26.60
C LEU A 319 -7.60 11.49 -26.21
N PHE A 320 -7.72 10.50 -25.35
CA PHE A 320 -6.58 9.86 -24.68
C PHE A 320 -6.42 8.40 -25.10
N THR A 321 -5.18 7.92 -25.10
CA THR A 321 -4.84 6.50 -25.33
C THR A 321 -5.29 5.63 -24.15
N SER A 322 -5.31 4.31 -24.29
CA SER A 322 -5.64 3.40 -23.17
C SER A 322 -4.66 3.54 -21.99
N GLU A 323 -3.38 3.79 -22.27
CA GLU A 323 -2.37 4.06 -21.24
C GLU A 323 -2.63 5.40 -20.52
N ASP A 324 -2.92 6.46 -21.28
CA ASP A 324 -3.27 7.75 -20.68
C ASP A 324 -4.56 7.66 -19.85
N LYS A 325 -5.57 6.90 -20.30
CA LYS A 325 -6.79 6.64 -19.54
C LYS A 325 -6.47 5.93 -18.22
N ALA A 326 -5.58 4.95 -18.24
CA ALA A 326 -5.13 4.25 -17.04
C ALA A 326 -4.43 5.22 -16.06
N ASP A 327 -3.55 6.09 -16.54
CA ASP A 327 -2.84 7.09 -15.71
C ASP A 327 -3.78 8.17 -15.14
N ILE A 328 -4.77 8.61 -15.92
CA ILE A 328 -5.81 9.53 -15.45
C ILE A 328 -6.63 8.86 -14.34
N LEU A 329 -7.10 7.63 -14.55
CA LEU A 329 -7.87 6.90 -13.54
C LEU A 329 -7.04 6.56 -12.31
N ALA A 330 -5.76 6.23 -12.46
CA ALA A 330 -4.82 6.06 -11.37
C ALA A 330 -4.74 7.33 -10.52
N THR A 331 -4.64 8.49 -11.18
CA THR A 331 -4.62 9.80 -10.52
C THR A 331 -5.95 10.06 -9.78
N VAL A 332 -7.09 9.86 -10.44
CA VAL A 332 -8.43 10.01 -9.82
C VAL A 332 -8.61 9.07 -8.64
N GLY A 333 -8.21 7.81 -8.77
CA GLY A 333 -8.29 6.79 -7.72
C GLY A 333 -7.48 7.20 -6.49
N ARG A 334 -6.27 7.75 -6.68
CA ARG A 334 -5.45 8.28 -5.59
C ARG A 334 -6.05 9.55 -4.96
N CYS A 335 -6.68 10.42 -5.75
CA CYS A 335 -7.45 11.54 -5.21
C CYS A 335 -8.61 11.04 -4.32
N TYR A 336 -9.33 9.99 -4.75
CA TYR A 336 -10.36 9.34 -3.93
C TYR A 336 -9.79 8.70 -2.67
N SER A 337 -8.63 8.03 -2.74
CA SER A 337 -7.96 7.48 -1.55
C SER A 337 -7.63 8.57 -0.53
N ILE A 338 -7.13 9.72 -1.00
CA ILE A 338 -6.80 10.86 -0.13
C ILE A 338 -8.07 11.48 0.46
N TRP A 339 -9.14 11.59 -0.31
CA TRP A 339 -10.43 12.04 0.20
C TRP A 339 -11.03 11.08 1.23
N ALA A 340 -11.03 9.78 0.96
CA ALA A 340 -11.57 8.75 1.85
C ALA A 340 -10.91 8.78 3.24
N ARG A 341 -9.62 9.14 3.31
CA ARG A 341 -8.88 9.34 4.57
C ARG A 341 -9.33 10.58 5.35
N ASN A 342 -9.84 11.60 4.65
CA ASN A 342 -10.35 12.82 5.25
C ASN A 342 -11.82 12.68 5.69
N THR A 343 -12.50 11.60 5.32
CA THR A 343 -13.86 11.27 5.75
C THR A 343 -13.90 10.03 6.65
N THR A 344 -15.05 9.78 7.25
CA THR A 344 -15.33 8.56 8.02
C THR A 344 -16.23 7.59 7.25
N LEU A 345 -16.51 7.84 5.98
CA LEU A 345 -17.51 7.11 5.20
C LEU A 345 -16.88 5.93 4.46
N ALA A 346 -17.33 4.71 4.76
CA ALA A 346 -16.84 3.49 4.11
C ALA A 346 -17.02 3.52 2.58
N ALA A 347 -18.10 4.15 2.08
CA ALA A 347 -18.36 4.29 0.64
C ALA A 347 -17.26 5.04 -0.12
N ASP A 348 -16.52 5.94 0.54
CA ASP A 348 -15.42 6.67 -0.11
C ASP A 348 -14.21 5.75 -0.38
N TYR A 349 -13.95 4.77 0.50
CA TYR A 349 -12.92 3.76 0.27
C TYR A 349 -13.29 2.84 -0.89
N GLN A 350 -14.55 2.38 -0.97
CA GLN A 350 -15.01 1.57 -2.11
C GLN A 350 -14.89 2.29 -3.44
N ARG A 351 -15.15 3.61 -3.45
CA ARG A 351 -14.97 4.43 -4.65
C ARG A 351 -13.51 4.45 -5.08
N ALA A 352 -12.58 4.65 -4.14
CA ALA A 352 -11.16 4.60 -4.43
C ALA A 352 -10.75 3.22 -4.99
N VAL A 353 -11.16 2.12 -4.34
CA VAL A 353 -10.90 0.75 -4.79
C VAL A 353 -11.37 0.53 -6.23
N LYS A 354 -12.64 0.83 -6.52
CA LYS A 354 -13.22 0.63 -7.86
C LYS A 354 -12.47 1.40 -8.94
N THR A 355 -12.09 2.65 -8.67
CA THR A 355 -11.36 3.46 -9.65
C THR A 355 -9.93 2.98 -9.83
N LEU A 356 -9.24 2.55 -8.76
CA LEU A 356 -7.89 2.00 -8.84
C LEU A 356 -7.86 0.65 -9.57
N ASP A 357 -8.83 -0.23 -9.30
CA ASP A 357 -8.96 -1.51 -9.99
C ASP A 357 -9.29 -1.32 -11.47
N LEU A 358 -10.16 -0.36 -11.80
CA LEU A 358 -10.42 0.00 -13.19
C LEU A 358 -9.16 0.51 -13.89
N ALA A 359 -8.39 1.40 -13.24
CA ALA A 359 -7.11 1.85 -13.77
C ALA A 359 -6.14 0.69 -14.02
N ALA A 360 -6.03 -0.24 -13.07
CA ALA A 360 -5.17 -1.42 -13.21
C ALA A 360 -5.64 -2.36 -14.32
N SER A 361 -6.95 -2.44 -14.58
CA SER A 361 -7.51 -3.28 -15.65
C SER A 361 -7.25 -2.76 -17.07
N LEU A 362 -6.95 -1.47 -17.20
CA LEU A 362 -6.59 -0.83 -18.47
C LEU A 362 -5.12 -0.98 -18.85
N ILE A 363 -4.28 -1.38 -17.90
CA ILE A 363 -2.87 -1.65 -18.18
C ILE A 363 -2.76 -3.06 -18.78
N SER A 364 -2.23 -3.17 -20.00
CA SER A 364 -2.16 -4.44 -20.71
C SER A 364 -1.36 -5.50 -19.93
N GLU A 365 -1.72 -6.78 -20.10
CA GLU A 365 -1.05 -7.88 -19.40
C GLU A 365 0.45 -8.00 -19.78
N GLU A 366 0.81 -7.59 -20.99
CA GLU A 366 2.17 -7.55 -21.51
C GLU A 366 3.00 -6.41 -20.89
N LEU A 367 2.33 -5.36 -20.41
CA LEU A 367 2.87 -4.21 -19.69
C LEU A 367 2.51 -4.23 -18.20
N ARG A 368 2.38 -5.42 -17.56
CA ARG A 368 2.33 -5.58 -16.09
C ARG A 368 3.62 -5.02 -15.48
N SER A 369 3.67 -3.71 -15.49
CA SER A 369 4.77 -2.84 -15.18
C SER A 369 4.72 -2.51 -13.70
N THR A 370 5.76 -1.86 -13.22
CA THR A 370 5.81 -1.30 -11.89
C THR A 370 4.56 -0.47 -11.55
N THR A 371 3.97 0.23 -12.52
CA THR A 371 2.73 1.01 -12.35
C THR A 371 1.54 0.13 -11.97
N TRP A 372 1.34 -1.01 -12.64
CA TRP A 372 0.25 -1.95 -12.32
C TRP A 372 0.38 -2.49 -10.89
N ALA A 373 1.59 -2.90 -10.49
CA ALA A 373 1.85 -3.41 -9.15
C ALA A 373 1.56 -2.36 -8.06
N LEU A 374 1.95 -1.10 -8.31
CA LEU A 374 1.65 0.02 -7.40
C LEU A 374 0.14 0.29 -7.29
N LEU A 375 -0.62 0.18 -8.39
CA LEU A 375 -2.08 0.34 -8.37
C LEU A 375 -2.77 -0.78 -7.60
N ARG A 376 -2.37 -2.05 -7.83
CA ARG A 376 -2.92 -3.19 -7.09
C ARG A 376 -2.61 -3.10 -5.60
N ARG A 377 -1.41 -2.64 -5.22
CA ARG A 377 -1.07 -2.33 -3.83
C ARG A 377 -1.94 -1.21 -3.26
N ASP A 378 -2.10 -0.11 -4.00
CA ASP A 378 -2.91 1.03 -3.56
C ASP A 378 -4.37 0.60 -3.32
N SER A 379 -4.92 -0.19 -4.23
CA SER A 379 -6.26 -0.78 -4.11
C SER A 379 -6.37 -1.68 -2.87
N ALA A 380 -5.40 -2.57 -2.64
CA ALA A 380 -5.36 -3.42 -1.46
C ALA A 380 -5.35 -2.63 -0.14
N ILE A 381 -4.58 -1.54 -0.03
CA ILE A 381 -4.57 -0.69 1.17
C ILE A 381 -5.97 -0.07 1.41
N MET A 382 -6.66 0.34 0.34
CA MET A 382 -8.01 0.88 0.44
C MET A 382 -9.05 -0.19 0.82
N MET A 383 -8.91 -1.41 0.30
CA MET A 383 -9.75 -2.56 0.69
C MET A 383 -9.58 -2.90 2.17
N GLN A 384 -8.36 -2.89 2.72
CA GLN A 384 -8.13 -3.09 4.16
C GLN A 384 -8.79 -1.99 4.99
N SER A 385 -8.63 -0.74 4.57
CA SER A 385 -9.22 0.41 5.25
C SER A 385 -10.76 0.36 5.23
N TYR A 386 -11.33 -0.14 4.13
CA TYR A 386 -12.77 -0.42 4.05
C TYR A 386 -13.17 -1.55 5.01
N ALA A 387 -12.47 -2.68 4.97
CA ALA A 387 -12.73 -3.84 5.81
C ALA A 387 -12.65 -3.51 7.32
N GLU A 388 -11.71 -2.67 7.75
CA GLU A 388 -11.61 -2.19 9.13
C GLU A 388 -12.88 -1.48 9.63
N ARG A 389 -13.57 -0.77 8.74
CA ARG A 389 -14.75 0.04 9.06
C ARG A 389 -16.04 -0.76 8.99
N THR A 390 -16.09 -1.78 8.13
CA THR A 390 -17.30 -2.55 7.85
C THR A 390 -17.27 -3.97 8.43
N ASN A 391 -16.10 -4.44 8.87
CA ASN A 391 -15.80 -5.85 9.14
C ASN A 391 -16.08 -6.76 7.92
N ASP A 392 -15.83 -6.26 6.72
CA ASP A 392 -15.99 -7.05 5.48
C ASP A 392 -14.77 -7.94 5.21
N THR A 393 -14.90 -9.21 5.55
CA THR A 393 -13.93 -10.27 5.28
C THR A 393 -13.59 -10.42 3.80
N LEU A 394 -14.57 -10.21 2.90
CA LEU A 394 -14.34 -10.40 1.46
C LEU A 394 -13.34 -9.39 0.93
N SER A 395 -13.50 -8.10 1.29
CA SER A 395 -12.51 -7.06 0.96
C SER A 395 -11.12 -7.36 1.52
N LEU A 396 -11.04 -7.94 2.72
CA LEU A 396 -9.77 -8.33 3.31
C LEU A 396 -9.07 -9.47 2.53
N ARG A 397 -9.86 -10.44 2.04
CA ARG A 397 -9.36 -11.52 1.15
C ARG A 397 -8.89 -10.97 -0.19
N CYS A 398 -9.70 -10.14 -0.84
CA CYS A 398 -9.33 -9.49 -2.10
C CYS A 398 -8.07 -8.61 -1.93
N SER A 399 -7.89 -7.97 -0.77
CA SER A 399 -6.67 -7.26 -0.46
C SER A 399 -5.45 -8.18 -0.42
N ALA A 400 -5.53 -9.32 0.26
CA ALA A 400 -4.42 -10.27 0.35
C ALA A 400 -4.06 -10.82 -1.04
N GLU A 401 -5.07 -11.19 -1.84
CA GLU A 401 -4.90 -11.64 -3.23
C GLU A 401 -4.22 -10.58 -4.09
N ALA A 402 -4.69 -9.32 -4.04
CA ALA A 402 -4.09 -8.23 -4.80
C ALA A 402 -2.63 -7.96 -4.41
N LEU A 403 -2.26 -8.11 -3.13
CA LEU A 403 -0.87 -7.95 -2.68
C LEU A 403 0.01 -9.12 -3.11
N LEU A 404 -0.49 -10.36 -3.01
CA LEU A 404 0.21 -11.55 -3.50
C LEU A 404 0.48 -11.48 -5.01
N GLU A 405 -0.43 -10.89 -5.78
CA GLU A 405 -0.25 -10.66 -7.22
C GLU A 405 0.72 -9.49 -7.52
N ALA A 406 0.68 -8.41 -6.73
CA ALA A 406 1.47 -7.22 -6.97
C ALA A 406 2.95 -7.38 -6.59
N ILE A 407 3.24 -8.05 -5.48
CA ILE A 407 4.59 -8.17 -4.91
C ILE A 407 5.62 -8.73 -5.91
N PRO A 408 5.36 -9.82 -6.66
CA PRO A 408 6.31 -10.35 -7.64
C PRO A 408 6.60 -9.39 -8.81
N ALA A 409 5.72 -8.43 -9.07
CA ALA A 409 5.88 -7.43 -10.13
C ALA A 409 6.54 -6.12 -9.64
N MET A 410 6.95 -6.05 -8.36
CA MET A 410 7.70 -4.91 -7.81
C MET A 410 9.21 -5.17 -7.88
N PRO A 411 9.97 -4.40 -8.68
CA PRO A 411 11.43 -4.55 -8.74
C PRO A 411 12.06 -4.13 -7.40
N ALA A 412 12.74 -5.07 -6.74
CA ALA A 412 13.27 -4.89 -5.38
C ALA A 412 14.38 -3.84 -5.28
N ASP A 413 15.14 -3.63 -6.36
CA ASP A 413 16.19 -2.63 -6.49
C ASP A 413 15.66 -1.19 -6.61
N ALA A 414 14.49 -0.99 -7.22
CA ALA A 414 13.93 0.34 -7.47
C ALA A 414 12.77 0.74 -6.54
N LEU A 415 12.11 -0.23 -5.88
CA LEU A 415 10.90 -0.02 -5.07
C LEU A 415 10.99 -0.60 -3.65
N LEU A 416 12.18 -0.70 -3.08
CA LEU A 416 12.38 -1.35 -1.78
C LEU A 416 11.43 -0.84 -0.67
N PRO A 417 11.19 0.49 -0.49
CA PRO A 417 10.22 0.97 0.49
C PRO A 417 8.78 0.51 0.20
N GLN A 418 8.36 0.56 -1.06
CA GLN A 418 7.01 0.18 -1.49
C GLN A 418 6.78 -1.32 -1.35
N LEU A 419 7.80 -2.14 -1.62
CA LEU A 419 7.80 -3.57 -1.39
C LEU A 419 7.69 -3.90 0.10
N GLY A 420 8.45 -3.20 0.96
CA GLY A 420 8.35 -3.34 2.41
C GLY A 420 6.95 -3.03 2.93
N VAL A 421 6.29 -1.99 2.41
CA VAL A 421 4.89 -1.70 2.73
C VAL A 421 3.95 -2.80 2.25
N ALA A 422 4.10 -3.26 1.01
CA ALA A 422 3.24 -4.31 0.45
C ALA A 422 3.32 -5.61 1.28
N GLN A 423 4.53 -6.02 1.67
CA GLN A 423 4.78 -7.18 2.54
C GLN A 423 4.18 -6.98 3.94
N HIS A 424 4.38 -5.82 4.56
CA HIS A 424 3.76 -5.50 5.84
C HIS A 424 2.24 -5.59 5.76
N ARG A 425 1.63 -4.95 4.74
CA ARG A 425 0.17 -4.95 4.52
C ARG A 425 -0.38 -6.34 4.23
N LEU A 426 0.36 -7.20 3.55
CA LEU A 426 -0.03 -8.59 3.30
C LEU A 426 -0.07 -9.36 4.61
N GLY A 427 0.96 -9.21 5.46
CA GLY A 427 0.99 -9.82 6.79
C GLY A 427 -0.20 -9.42 7.65
N LEU A 428 -0.58 -8.13 7.66
CA LEU A 428 -1.75 -7.64 8.40
C LEU A 428 -3.06 -8.25 7.88
N ALA A 429 -3.23 -8.35 6.56
CA ALA A 429 -4.43 -8.93 5.97
C ALA A 429 -4.57 -10.41 6.32
N LEU A 430 -3.49 -11.18 6.19
CA LEU A 430 -3.47 -12.62 6.47
C LEU A 430 -3.67 -12.92 7.96
N LEU A 431 -3.04 -12.15 8.86
CA LEU A 431 -3.25 -12.26 10.30
C LEU A 431 -4.71 -12.00 10.67
N ARG A 432 -5.35 -10.99 10.06
CA ARG A 432 -6.77 -10.72 10.28
C ARG A 432 -7.68 -11.84 9.74
N LEU A 433 -7.38 -12.41 8.57
CA LEU A 433 -8.14 -13.53 8.01
C LEU A 433 -8.01 -14.81 8.86
N ASP A 434 -6.84 -15.05 9.48
CA ASP A 434 -6.69 -16.17 10.41
C ASP A 434 -7.67 -16.07 11.59
N PHE A 435 -7.87 -14.87 12.17
CA PHE A 435 -8.80 -14.73 13.30
C PHE A 435 -10.22 -15.21 12.99
N GLU A 436 -10.60 -15.25 11.71
CA GLU A 436 -11.90 -15.70 11.24
C GLU A 436 -11.90 -17.18 10.82
N SER A 437 -10.80 -17.70 10.26
CA SER A 437 -10.74 -19.08 9.75
C SER A 437 -10.01 -20.09 10.65
N GLY A 438 -9.15 -19.64 11.57
CA GLY A 438 -8.26 -20.49 12.39
C GLY A 438 -7.28 -21.31 11.56
N ASP A 439 -6.76 -20.73 10.49
CA ASP A 439 -5.99 -21.43 9.45
C ASP A 439 -4.49 -21.18 9.65
N ALA A 440 -3.80 -22.20 10.17
CA ALA A 440 -2.37 -22.15 10.47
C ALA A 440 -1.51 -21.75 9.26
N GLU A 441 -1.96 -22.05 8.04
CA GLU A 441 -1.23 -21.68 6.83
C GLU A 441 -1.20 -20.16 6.62
N LYS A 442 -2.29 -19.45 6.94
CA LYS A 442 -2.33 -17.98 6.86
C LYS A 442 -1.40 -17.33 7.87
N LEU A 443 -1.26 -17.92 9.07
CA LEU A 443 -0.32 -17.42 10.08
C LEU A 443 1.13 -17.58 9.63
N ASN A 444 1.49 -18.70 8.99
CA ASN A 444 2.82 -18.91 8.43
C ASN A 444 3.11 -17.92 7.29
N GLN A 445 2.14 -17.68 6.40
CA GLN A 445 2.28 -16.69 5.34
C GLN A 445 2.38 -15.26 5.89
N ALA A 446 1.61 -14.92 6.93
CA ALA A 446 1.72 -13.63 7.61
C ALA A 446 3.11 -13.43 8.23
N LEU A 447 3.63 -14.46 8.90
CA LEU A 447 4.98 -14.44 9.47
C LEU A 447 6.06 -14.21 8.39
N SER A 448 5.97 -14.94 7.27
CA SER A 448 6.88 -14.78 6.13
C SER A 448 6.82 -13.38 5.52
N ALA A 449 5.61 -12.81 5.39
CA ALA A 449 5.42 -11.46 4.89
C ALA A 449 6.02 -10.41 5.83
N PHE A 450 5.81 -10.54 7.16
CA PHE A 450 6.44 -9.65 8.14
C PHE A 450 7.97 -9.77 8.15
N GLN A 451 8.52 -10.98 8.07
CA GLN A 451 9.96 -11.20 7.96
C GLN A 451 10.55 -10.57 6.69
N SER A 452 9.81 -10.63 5.58
CA SER A 452 10.18 -9.96 4.32
C SER A 452 10.16 -8.44 4.46
N ALA A 453 9.17 -7.88 5.17
CA ALA A 453 9.13 -6.46 5.47
C ALA A 453 10.31 -6.01 6.36
N LEU A 454 10.79 -6.85 7.28
CA LEU A 454 11.98 -6.58 8.10
C LEU A 454 13.31 -6.65 7.33
N GLN A 455 13.32 -7.12 6.08
CA GLN A 455 14.48 -6.95 5.19
C GLN A 455 14.61 -5.50 4.69
N VAL A 456 13.52 -4.73 4.76
CA VAL A 456 13.47 -3.31 4.36
C VAL A 456 13.58 -2.40 5.58
N TYR A 457 12.87 -2.74 6.65
CA TYR A 457 12.79 -1.91 7.86
C TYR A 457 13.61 -2.52 8.99
N ASP A 458 14.65 -1.80 9.40
CA ASP A 458 15.52 -2.24 10.48
C ASP A 458 15.38 -1.39 11.76
N ARG A 459 15.92 -1.95 12.85
CA ARG A 459 15.84 -1.37 14.20
C ARG A 459 16.49 0.02 14.33
N HIS A 460 17.51 0.32 13.53
CA HIS A 460 18.31 1.54 13.65
C HIS A 460 17.77 2.65 12.74
N ASN A 461 17.43 2.31 11.50
CA ASN A 461 16.98 3.29 10.50
C ASN A 461 15.47 3.56 10.61
N ASP A 462 14.67 2.55 10.97
CA ASP A 462 13.21 2.63 11.03
C ASP A 462 12.64 2.10 12.36
N PRO A 463 13.12 2.58 13.53
CA PRO A 463 12.85 1.97 14.83
C PRO A 463 11.35 1.79 15.13
N LYS A 464 10.53 2.77 14.73
CA LYS A 464 9.08 2.71 14.90
C LYS A 464 8.44 1.64 14.00
N ARG A 465 8.82 1.58 12.72
CA ARG A 465 8.24 0.61 11.79
C ARG A 465 8.68 -0.80 12.12
N TRP A 466 9.96 -0.97 12.43
CA TRP A 466 10.52 -2.23 12.90
C TRP A 466 9.76 -2.73 14.14
N ALA A 467 9.49 -1.84 15.10
CA ALA A 467 8.72 -2.16 16.31
C ALA A 467 7.27 -2.57 16.01
N GLU A 468 6.59 -1.88 15.10
CA GLU A 468 5.24 -2.26 14.63
C GLU A 468 5.25 -3.69 14.06
N ILE A 469 6.15 -3.96 13.10
CA ILE A 469 6.24 -5.27 12.42
C ILE A 469 6.62 -6.38 13.41
N MET A 470 7.62 -6.15 14.27
CA MET A 470 8.02 -7.11 15.31
C MET A 470 6.90 -7.37 16.34
N GLY A 471 6.08 -6.36 16.64
CA GLY A 471 4.88 -6.52 17.47
C GLY A 471 3.86 -7.47 16.84
N HIS A 472 3.67 -7.39 15.52
CA HIS A 472 2.84 -8.34 14.77
C HIS A 472 3.46 -9.73 14.70
N ILE A 473 4.78 -9.85 14.53
CA ILE A 473 5.48 -11.14 14.61
C ILE A 473 5.27 -11.79 15.98
N ALA A 474 5.37 -11.01 17.07
CA ALA A 474 5.11 -11.51 18.42
C ALA A 474 3.67 -12.04 18.55
N GLN A 475 2.70 -11.32 17.99
CA GLN A 475 1.30 -11.73 17.99
C GLN A 475 1.07 -13.02 17.19
N VAL A 476 1.55 -13.10 15.94
CA VAL A 476 1.44 -14.30 15.10
C VAL A 476 2.08 -15.50 15.80
N THR A 477 3.30 -15.32 16.32
CA THR A 477 4.03 -16.37 17.03
C THR A 477 3.31 -16.81 18.30
N GLN A 478 2.67 -15.88 19.02
CA GLN A 478 1.84 -16.22 20.19
C GLN A 478 0.63 -17.07 19.82
N ILE A 479 -0.03 -16.78 18.69
CA ILE A 479 -1.19 -17.55 18.21
C ILE A 479 -0.74 -18.96 17.78
N ILE A 480 0.33 -19.07 16.97
CA ILE A 480 0.90 -20.36 16.56
C ILE A 480 1.33 -21.17 17.79
N GLY A 481 2.02 -20.55 18.75
CA GLY A 481 2.45 -21.21 19.99
C GLY A 481 1.28 -21.72 20.83
N GLN A 482 0.16 -21.00 20.85
CA GLN A 482 -1.07 -21.49 21.48
C GLN A 482 -1.68 -22.68 20.73
N GLN A 483 -1.80 -22.61 19.41
CA GLN A 483 -2.37 -23.67 18.57
C GLN A 483 -1.56 -24.96 18.67
N LEU A 484 -0.23 -24.84 18.63
CA LEU A 484 0.70 -25.97 18.75
C LEU A 484 0.96 -26.41 20.19
N LYS A 485 0.48 -25.65 21.19
CA LYS A 485 0.81 -25.83 22.62
C LYS A 485 2.33 -25.92 22.86
N SER A 486 3.11 -25.07 22.18
CA SER A 486 4.58 -25.06 22.23
C SER A 486 5.11 -23.94 23.15
N PRO A 487 5.70 -24.29 24.31
CA PRO A 487 6.41 -23.33 25.17
C PRO A 487 7.55 -22.60 24.46
N GLU A 488 8.26 -23.27 23.56
CA GLU A 488 9.38 -22.71 22.79
C GLU A 488 8.89 -21.58 21.87
N THR A 489 7.77 -21.82 21.18
CA THR A 489 7.17 -20.83 20.29
C THR A 489 6.61 -19.64 21.09
N LEU A 490 5.96 -19.89 22.24
CA LEU A 490 5.52 -18.81 23.12
C LEU A 490 6.69 -18.00 23.70
N THR A 491 7.83 -18.64 23.96
CA THR A 491 9.06 -17.96 24.40
C THR A 491 9.58 -17.01 23.31
N LYS A 492 9.55 -17.41 22.04
CA LYS A 492 9.89 -16.52 20.92
C LYS A 492 8.96 -15.29 20.84
N ALA A 493 7.67 -15.46 21.13
CA ALA A 493 6.73 -14.34 21.19
C ALA A 493 7.05 -13.36 22.33
N VAL A 494 7.47 -13.87 23.49
CA VAL A 494 7.98 -13.07 24.62
C VAL A 494 9.24 -12.31 24.20
N GLU A 495 10.22 -12.99 23.60
CA GLU A 495 11.48 -12.39 23.15
C GLU A 495 11.25 -11.27 22.13
N ALA A 496 10.38 -11.51 21.14
CA ALA A 496 10.00 -10.50 20.15
C ALA A 496 9.34 -9.27 20.80
N SER A 497 8.41 -9.48 21.75
CA SER A 497 7.77 -8.38 22.49
C SER A 497 8.78 -7.58 23.31
N LEU A 498 9.70 -8.26 24.01
CA LEU A 498 10.77 -7.61 24.77
C LEU A 498 11.74 -6.85 23.86
N ALA A 499 12.03 -7.36 22.66
CA ALA A 499 12.87 -6.67 21.69
C ALA A 499 12.24 -5.35 21.23
N VAL A 500 10.92 -5.34 21.00
CA VAL A 500 10.16 -4.11 20.71
C VAL A 500 10.25 -3.11 21.86
N LEU A 501 9.98 -3.55 23.10
CA LEU A 501 10.01 -2.69 24.30
C LEU A 501 11.41 -2.11 24.64
N LYS A 502 12.49 -2.60 24.00
CA LYS A 502 13.84 -2.02 24.09
C LYS A 502 14.06 -0.86 23.10
N VAL A 503 13.16 -0.67 22.15
CA VAL A 503 13.26 0.33 21.06
C VAL A 503 12.25 1.44 21.24
N ILE A 504 11.07 1.08 21.72
CA ILE A 504 9.98 2.02 21.95
C ILE A 504 9.71 2.18 23.44
N ASP A 505 9.28 3.37 23.82
CA ASP A 505 8.87 3.71 25.17
C ASP A 505 7.42 4.23 25.20
N LYS A 506 6.85 4.28 26.40
CA LYS A 506 5.46 4.67 26.63
C LYS A 506 5.19 6.16 26.37
N ASP A 507 6.21 7.00 26.33
CA ASP A 507 6.07 8.45 26.15
C ASP A 507 6.12 8.81 24.66
N SER A 508 6.94 8.12 23.87
CA SER A 508 7.11 8.35 22.43
C SER A 508 6.00 7.73 21.58
N VAL A 509 5.64 6.46 21.80
CA VAL A 509 4.60 5.73 21.04
C VAL A 509 3.69 4.92 21.97
N PRO A 510 2.92 5.60 22.84
CA PRO A 510 2.13 5.02 23.94
C PRO A 510 1.25 3.84 23.55
N LEU A 511 0.45 3.97 22.47
CA LEU A 511 -0.49 2.93 22.07
C LEU A 511 0.21 1.68 21.53
N LEU A 512 1.30 1.85 20.76
CA LEU A 512 2.11 0.73 20.28
C LEU A 512 2.81 0.03 21.44
N TRP A 513 3.34 0.80 22.40
CA TRP A 513 3.95 0.27 23.60
C TRP A 513 2.96 -0.53 24.44
N ALA A 514 1.74 -0.01 24.65
CA ALA A 514 0.66 -0.70 25.37
C ALA A 514 0.22 -1.99 24.65
N SER A 515 0.11 -1.96 23.32
CA SER A 515 -0.19 -3.15 22.51
C SER A 515 0.88 -4.21 22.66
N THR A 516 2.15 -3.81 22.63
CA THR A 516 3.28 -4.72 22.84
C THR A 516 3.29 -5.32 24.25
N GLN A 517 3.01 -4.52 25.28
CA GLN A 517 2.85 -5.01 26.66
C GLN A 517 1.70 -6.01 26.79
N ASN A 518 0.58 -5.75 26.12
CA ASN A 518 -0.56 -6.68 26.10
C ASN A 518 -0.21 -8.01 25.41
N ASN A 519 0.57 -7.97 24.31
CA ASN A 519 1.06 -9.17 23.62
C ASN A 519 2.05 -9.95 24.50
N LEU A 520 2.98 -9.25 25.16
CA LEU A 520 3.89 -9.84 26.14
C LEU A 520 3.12 -10.55 27.26
N GLY A 521 2.14 -9.88 27.85
CA GLY A 521 1.32 -10.44 28.91
C GLY A 521 0.53 -11.68 28.46
N SER A 522 0.02 -11.66 27.23
CA SER A 522 -0.72 -12.79 26.64
C SER A 522 0.19 -14.01 26.41
N ALA A 523 1.38 -13.80 25.86
CA ALA A 523 2.37 -14.85 25.65
C ALA A 523 2.83 -15.47 26.98
N ARG A 524 3.17 -14.63 27.98
CA ARG A 524 3.54 -15.08 29.33
C ARG A 524 2.40 -15.84 30.01
N PHE A 525 1.18 -15.34 29.95
CA PHE A 525 0.02 -16.02 30.52
C PHE A 525 -0.19 -17.42 29.92
N LEU A 526 -0.06 -17.56 28.60
CA LEU A 526 -0.14 -18.85 27.92
C LEU A 526 1.02 -19.78 28.31
N LEU A 527 2.24 -19.24 28.43
CA LEU A 527 3.42 -19.98 28.86
C LEU A 527 3.24 -20.53 30.28
N GLY A 528 2.72 -19.71 31.21
CA GLY A 528 2.39 -20.13 32.57
C GLY A 528 1.35 -21.25 32.63
N LYS A 529 0.36 -21.26 31.71
CA LYS A 529 -0.60 -22.39 31.63
C LYS A 529 0.06 -23.70 31.21
N LEU A 530 0.99 -23.65 30.25
CA LEU A 530 1.66 -24.84 29.71
C LEU A 530 2.72 -25.38 30.67
N THR A 531 3.56 -24.49 31.19
CA THR A 531 4.72 -24.84 32.04
C THR A 531 4.37 -24.99 33.51
N ARG A 532 3.21 -24.46 33.93
CA ARG A 532 2.82 -24.31 35.35
C ARG A 532 3.77 -23.44 36.17
N ASP A 533 4.61 -22.66 35.50
CA ASP A 533 5.48 -21.69 36.13
C ASP A 533 4.69 -20.44 36.52
N LYS A 534 4.71 -20.13 37.81
CA LYS A 534 3.96 -19.04 38.44
C LYS A 534 4.54 -17.67 38.09
N SER A 535 5.86 -17.57 37.87
CA SER A 535 6.52 -16.32 37.52
C SER A 535 5.93 -15.72 36.23
N ASN A 536 5.55 -16.58 35.29
CA ASN A 536 4.90 -16.17 34.05
C ASN A 536 3.53 -15.50 34.27
N PHE A 537 2.75 -15.89 35.29
CA PHE A 537 1.48 -15.22 35.61
C PHE A 537 1.71 -13.85 36.27
N GLU A 538 2.75 -13.70 37.09
CA GLU A 538 3.15 -12.43 37.71
C GLU A 538 3.63 -11.42 36.66
N GLU A 539 4.52 -11.87 35.76
CA GLU A 539 4.98 -11.06 34.64
C GLU A 539 3.83 -10.68 33.70
N ALA A 540 2.92 -11.63 33.43
CA ALA A 540 1.73 -11.34 32.64
C ALA A 540 0.83 -10.27 33.28
N ALA A 541 0.57 -10.39 34.58
CA ALA A 541 -0.22 -9.40 35.32
C ALA A 541 0.46 -8.02 35.29
N THR A 542 1.78 -7.96 35.42
CA THR A 542 2.53 -6.70 35.33
C THR A 542 2.38 -6.06 33.96
N ALA A 543 2.62 -6.82 32.89
CA ALA A 543 2.51 -6.32 31.52
C ALA A 543 1.07 -5.87 31.17
N PHE A 544 0.05 -6.62 31.59
CA PHE A 544 -1.34 -6.21 31.41
C PHE A 544 -1.70 -4.95 32.20
N SER A 545 -1.17 -4.77 33.42
CA SER A 545 -1.39 -3.55 34.20
C SER A 545 -0.85 -2.33 33.47
N MET A 546 0.39 -2.42 32.98
CA MET A 546 1.05 -1.37 32.21
C MET A 546 0.28 -1.01 30.93
N ALA A 547 -0.18 -2.02 30.18
CA ALA A 547 -0.99 -1.80 28.99
C ALA A 547 -2.34 -1.13 29.32
N PHE A 548 -3.02 -1.61 30.38
CA PHE A 548 -4.31 -1.09 30.82
C PHE A 548 -4.23 0.39 31.20
N GLU A 549 -3.21 0.78 31.97
CA GLU A 549 -2.99 2.18 32.37
C GLU A 549 -2.91 3.11 31.15
N ILE A 550 -2.12 2.73 30.15
CA ILE A 550 -1.98 3.51 28.94
C ILE A 550 -3.28 3.53 28.15
N TYR A 551 -3.92 2.39 27.89
CA TYR A 551 -5.18 2.36 27.15
C TYR A 551 -6.27 3.20 27.81
N ASN A 552 -6.38 3.12 29.15
CA ASN A 552 -7.34 3.91 29.90
C ASN A 552 -7.02 5.42 29.80
N SER A 553 -5.75 5.81 30.00
CA SER A 553 -5.34 7.22 29.90
C SER A 553 -5.51 7.82 28.49
N ARG A 554 -5.46 6.98 27.45
CA ARG A 554 -5.61 7.40 26.05
C ARG A 554 -7.04 7.27 25.52
N GLY A 555 -8.00 6.86 26.35
CA GLY A 555 -9.41 6.71 25.95
C GLY A 555 -9.66 5.51 25.01
N ALA A 556 -8.75 4.55 24.95
CA ALA A 556 -8.91 3.32 24.17
C ALA A 556 -9.76 2.30 24.96
N SER A 557 -11.01 2.68 25.28
CA SER A 557 -11.87 1.99 26.26
C SER A 557 -12.07 0.51 25.98
N ARG A 558 -12.16 0.12 24.70
CA ARG A 558 -12.27 -1.30 24.33
C ARG A 558 -11.02 -2.08 24.70
N MET A 559 -9.84 -1.56 24.33
CA MET A 559 -8.57 -2.21 24.64
C MET A 559 -8.36 -2.26 26.14
N ALA A 560 -8.67 -1.18 26.87
CA ALA A 560 -8.65 -1.16 28.32
C ALA A 560 -9.52 -2.29 28.91
N ASN A 561 -10.77 -2.44 28.48
CA ASN A 561 -11.66 -3.49 28.98
C ASN A 561 -11.14 -4.92 28.72
N ILE A 562 -10.55 -5.16 27.54
CA ILE A 562 -9.97 -6.48 27.20
C ILE A 562 -8.76 -6.76 28.08
N THR A 563 -7.83 -5.80 28.15
CA THR A 563 -6.60 -5.92 28.95
C THR A 563 -6.92 -6.03 30.44
N GLU A 564 -7.94 -5.35 30.94
CA GLU A 564 -8.39 -5.48 32.33
C GLU A 564 -8.91 -6.89 32.64
N LYS A 565 -9.71 -7.49 31.75
CA LYS A 565 -10.16 -8.89 31.90
C LYS A 565 -8.96 -9.84 31.93
N ASN A 566 -7.97 -9.62 31.07
CA ASN A 566 -6.76 -10.43 31.02
C ASN A 566 -5.92 -10.26 32.31
N LEU A 567 -5.79 -9.03 32.80
CA LEU A 567 -5.14 -8.70 34.07
C LEU A 567 -5.79 -9.45 35.25
N ARG A 568 -7.12 -9.40 35.36
CA ARG A 568 -7.85 -10.12 36.43
C ARG A 568 -7.60 -11.62 36.38
N ARG A 569 -7.58 -12.20 35.17
CA ARG A 569 -7.29 -13.63 34.96
C ARG A 569 -5.87 -13.99 35.34
N ALA A 570 -4.88 -13.17 34.96
CA ALA A 570 -3.49 -13.38 35.35
C ALA A 570 -3.32 -13.32 36.88
N LYS A 571 -3.87 -12.28 37.53
CA LYS A 571 -3.84 -12.13 38.99
C LYS A 571 -4.52 -13.27 39.75
N ALA A 572 -5.59 -13.84 39.21
CA ALA A 572 -6.27 -14.98 39.84
C ALA A 572 -5.43 -16.28 39.83
N LEU A 573 -4.47 -16.39 38.92
CA LEU A 573 -3.54 -17.53 38.82
C LEU A 573 -2.20 -17.25 39.49
N THR A 574 -1.93 -16.01 39.90
CA THR A 574 -0.85 -15.66 40.82
C THR A 574 -1.22 -16.11 42.24
N PRO A 575 -0.34 -16.76 43.00
CA PRO A 575 -0.64 -17.09 44.39
C PRO A 575 -0.92 -15.83 45.21
N LYS A 576 -1.92 -15.85 46.10
CA LYS A 576 -1.92 -14.95 47.25
C LYS A 576 -0.75 -15.38 48.14
N ILE A 577 0.23 -14.51 48.37
CA ILE A 577 1.14 -14.67 49.50
C ILE A 577 0.28 -14.45 50.75
N SER A 578 -0.29 -15.52 51.30
CA SER A 578 -0.50 -15.55 52.73
C SER A 578 0.86 -15.87 53.33
N PRO A 579 1.41 -15.08 54.26
CA PRO A 579 2.55 -15.53 55.03
C PRO A 579 2.08 -16.80 55.75
N THR A 580 2.50 -17.96 55.27
CA THR A 580 2.37 -19.17 56.05
C THR A 580 3.20 -18.94 57.30
N LYS A 581 2.55 -18.76 58.46
CA LYS A 581 3.24 -19.00 59.72
C LYS A 581 3.96 -20.34 59.56
N PRO A 582 5.26 -20.44 59.90
CA PRO A 582 5.92 -21.73 59.90
C PRO A 582 5.06 -22.71 60.73
N PRO A 583 4.99 -24.00 60.35
CA PRO A 583 4.31 -24.99 61.17
C PRO A 583 4.87 -24.86 62.60
N PRO A 584 4.00 -24.84 63.63
CA PRO A 584 4.48 -24.73 65.00
C PRO A 584 5.50 -25.85 65.22
N VAL A 585 6.67 -25.46 65.68
CA VAL A 585 7.74 -26.39 66.03
C VAL A 585 7.25 -27.23 67.21
N PRO A 586 7.63 -28.53 67.32
CA PRO A 586 7.00 -29.48 68.25
C PRO A 586 6.98 -29.10 69.74
N TRP A 587 7.71 -28.06 70.14
CA TRP A 587 7.74 -27.53 71.51
C TRP A 587 6.82 -26.32 71.74
N GLU A 588 6.09 -25.84 70.73
CA GLU A 588 4.97 -24.87 70.88
C GLU A 588 3.64 -25.60 71.14
N LEU A 589 3.65 -26.62 72.00
CA LEU A 589 2.43 -27.14 72.60
C LEU A 589 2.16 -26.33 73.86
N GLU A 590 1.23 -25.38 73.77
CA GLU A 590 0.63 -24.75 74.94
C GLU A 590 0.03 -25.83 75.86
N GLU A 591 0.19 -25.61 77.17
CA GLU A 591 -0.27 -26.48 78.24
C GLU A 591 -1.78 -26.75 78.16
N PRO A 592 -2.26 -27.91 78.66
CA PRO A 592 -3.66 -28.29 78.51
C PRO A 592 -4.55 -27.43 79.40
N GLU A 593 -5.36 -26.57 78.77
CA GLU A 593 -6.56 -26.06 79.42
C GLU A 593 -7.58 -27.20 79.60
N THR A 594 -8.00 -27.33 80.83
CA THR A 594 -8.94 -28.32 81.36
C THR A 594 -10.33 -28.21 80.73
N ASN A 595 -10.86 -29.35 80.30
CA ASN A 595 -12.28 -29.77 80.21
C ASN A 595 -13.39 -28.71 80.19
N THR A 596 -14.30 -28.81 79.21
CA THR A 596 -15.69 -29.23 79.50
C THR A 596 -16.35 -29.87 78.29
N GLU A 597 -17.22 -30.83 78.59
CA GLU A 597 -17.94 -31.79 77.76
C GLU A 597 -18.93 -31.17 76.75
N GLY A 598 -19.26 -31.93 75.69
CA GLY A 598 -20.35 -31.61 74.77
C GLY A 598 -20.47 -32.61 73.63
N ASP A 599 -21.45 -33.49 73.75
CA ASP A 599 -21.73 -34.75 73.05
C ASP A 599 -22.19 -34.63 71.57
N ALA A 600 -22.17 -35.79 70.91
CA ALA A 600 -23.07 -36.28 69.85
C ALA A 600 -22.81 -35.94 68.36
N SER A 601 -22.23 -36.93 67.67
CA SER A 601 -22.71 -37.60 66.45
C SER A 601 -23.30 -36.77 65.29
N GLN A 602 -22.78 -36.95 64.07
CA GLN A 602 -23.54 -37.54 62.94
C GLN A 602 -22.74 -37.68 61.62
N THR A 603 -22.61 -38.94 61.19
CA THR A 603 -22.83 -39.50 59.83
C THR A 603 -22.28 -38.82 58.56
N ILE A 604 -21.42 -39.60 57.89
CA ILE A 604 -21.07 -39.55 56.46
C ILE A 604 -22.33 -39.80 55.59
N PRO A 605 -22.48 -39.09 54.46
CA PRO A 605 -22.50 -39.80 53.18
C PRO A 605 -21.78 -39.07 52.03
N ASN A 606 -20.96 -39.83 51.30
CA ASN A 606 -20.79 -39.71 49.84
C ASN A 606 -21.62 -40.86 49.22
N PRO A 607 -21.92 -40.94 47.91
CA PRO A 607 -21.40 -40.14 46.79
C PRO A 607 -22.49 -39.71 45.77
N THR A 608 -22.18 -38.83 44.81
CA THR A 608 -22.74 -38.93 43.45
C THR A 608 -21.85 -38.27 42.41
N SER A 609 -21.50 -39.08 41.42
CA SER A 609 -20.87 -38.77 40.14
C SER A 609 -21.86 -38.17 39.14
N SER A 610 -21.47 -37.13 38.39
CA SER A 610 -22.05 -36.73 37.09
C SER A 610 -21.27 -35.54 36.48
N PRO A 611 -21.31 -35.32 35.15
CA PRO A 611 -20.24 -35.70 34.24
C PRO A 611 -19.41 -34.51 33.74
N HIS A 612 -18.21 -34.84 33.22
CA HIS A 612 -17.38 -33.95 32.41
C HIS A 612 -18.21 -33.27 31.30
N ARG A 613 -18.43 -31.96 31.44
CA ARG A 613 -18.67 -31.08 30.28
C ARG A 613 -17.32 -30.68 29.70
N PRO A 614 -17.12 -30.72 28.37
CA PRO A 614 -15.94 -30.15 27.76
C PRO A 614 -15.94 -28.64 28.04
N ALA A 615 -14.82 -28.14 28.54
CA ALA A 615 -14.61 -26.71 28.75
C ALA A 615 -14.69 -25.98 27.40
N PRO A 616 -15.36 -24.82 27.31
CA PRO A 616 -15.41 -24.05 26.08
C PRO A 616 -14.00 -23.61 25.68
N SER A 617 -13.66 -23.86 24.42
CA SER A 617 -12.48 -23.36 23.72
C SER A 617 -12.50 -21.83 23.72
N VAL A 618 -11.65 -21.20 24.55
CA VAL A 618 -11.54 -19.73 24.61
C VAL A 618 -10.39 -19.27 23.72
N ILE A 619 -10.77 -18.61 22.65
CA ILE A 619 -9.91 -17.96 21.66
C ILE A 619 -9.26 -16.75 22.34
N PHE A 620 -7.93 -16.75 22.47
CA PHE A 620 -7.16 -15.65 23.04
C PHE A 620 -6.36 -15.00 21.90
N GLY A 621 -6.84 -13.84 21.44
CA GLY A 621 -6.20 -13.05 20.38
C GLY A 621 -7.16 -12.24 19.50
N GLN A 622 -8.46 -12.58 19.50
CA GLN A 622 -9.44 -12.21 18.47
C GLN A 622 -9.87 -10.74 18.33
N GLU A 623 -9.30 -9.76 19.03
CA GLU A 623 -9.84 -8.38 19.01
C GLU A 623 -8.81 -7.27 18.82
N LEU A 624 -7.54 -7.59 18.52
CA LEU A 624 -6.42 -6.64 18.59
C LEU A 624 -6.16 -5.79 17.32
N MET A 625 -6.99 -5.89 16.28
CA MET A 625 -6.76 -5.15 15.02
C MET A 625 -8.00 -4.37 14.56
N ARG A 626 -8.64 -3.63 15.47
CA ARG A 626 -9.65 -2.61 15.13
C ARG A 626 -9.09 -1.22 15.36
N GLU A 627 -8.42 -0.69 14.36
CA GLU A 627 -8.23 0.75 14.08
C GLU A 627 -7.92 0.92 12.60
#